data_AF-A0A1L2Z0W6-F1
#
_entry.id   AF-A0A1L2Z0W6-F1
#
_cell.length_a   1.000
_cell.length_b   1.000
_cell.length_c   1.000
_cell.angle_alpha   90.00
_cell.angle_beta   90.00
_cell.angle_gamma   90.00
#
_symmetry.space_group_name_H-M   'P 1'
#
loop_
_entity.id
_entity.type
_entity.pdbx_description
1 polymer ?
#
loop_
_entity_poly.entity_id
_entity_poly.type
_entity_poly.pdbx_seq_one_letter_code
_entity_poly.pdbx_strand_id
1 'polypeptide(L)' 'METKFQAFQKDRGRNILFFQEQLLQEAFQKRKDITLILVKGLHIKGIIRGYDTFSILIEFEGKQQLVYKHAISTIRF' A
#
# COMPACT_ATOMS: atom_id res chain seq x y z
N MET A 1 -29.78 -29.50 -1.62
CA MET A 1 -28.49 -29.67 -2.34
C MET A 1 -28.22 -28.42 -3.17
N GLU A 2 -27.85 -27.28 -2.57
CA GLU A 2 -27.40 -26.08 -3.33
C GLU A 2 -26.38 -25.21 -2.56
N THR A 3 -25.86 -25.65 -1.41
CA THR A 3 -25.03 -24.79 -0.54
C THR A 3 -23.52 -25.02 -0.65
N LYS A 4 -23.04 -25.68 -1.72
CA LYS A 4 -21.60 -25.95 -1.91
C LYS A 4 -21.00 -25.42 -3.22
N PHE A 5 -21.76 -24.70 -4.05
CA PHE A 5 -21.24 -24.21 -5.34
C PHE A 5 -20.73 -22.76 -5.31
N GLN A 6 -20.98 -22.01 -4.23
CA GLN A 6 -20.48 -20.62 -4.09
C GLN A 6 -19.13 -20.49 -3.37
N ALA A 7 -18.61 -21.58 -2.77
CA ALA A 7 -17.35 -21.56 -2.05
C ALA A 7 -16.10 -21.77 -2.93
N PHE A 8 -16.25 -22.04 -4.23
CA PHE A 8 -15.13 -22.50 -5.08
C PHE A 8 -14.75 -21.56 -6.25
N GLN A 9 -15.37 -20.38 -6.38
CA GLN A 9 -15.08 -19.46 -7.50
C GLN A 9 -14.80 -18.00 -7.09
N LYS A 10 -14.32 -17.74 -5.87
CA LYS A 10 -14.06 -16.35 -5.42
C LYS A 10 -12.76 -16.16 -4.63
N ASP A 11 -11.66 -16.80 -5.03
CA ASP A 11 -10.38 -16.71 -4.27
C ASP A 11 -9.13 -16.32 -5.06
N ARG A 12 -9.18 -16.19 -6.40
CA ARG A 12 -7.97 -15.88 -7.18
C ARG A 12 -7.66 -14.39 -7.37
N GLY A 13 -8.57 -13.48 -7.02
CA GLY A 13 -8.38 -12.02 -7.15
C GLY A 13 -8.43 -11.23 -5.84
N ARG A 14 -8.75 -11.87 -4.70
CA ARG A 14 -8.93 -11.17 -3.40
C ARG A 14 -7.67 -11.10 -2.53
N ASN A 15 -6.68 -11.95 -2.79
CA ASN A 15 -5.50 -12.07 -1.92
C ASN A 15 -4.47 -10.93 -2.08
N ILE A 16 -4.35 -10.32 -3.28
CA ILE A 16 -3.43 -9.19 -3.52
C ILE A 16 -3.92 -7.91 -2.83
N LEU A 17 -5.23 -7.64 -2.88
CA LEU A 17 -5.83 -6.50 -2.19
C LEU A 17 -5.61 -6.60 -0.68
N PHE A 18 -5.77 -7.80 -0.09
CA PHE A 18 -5.59 -8.00 1.34
C PHE A 18 -4.14 -7.73 1.82
N PHE A 19 -3.14 -8.19 1.07
CA PHE A 19 -1.74 -8.00 1.47
C PHE A 19 -1.29 -6.54 1.40
N GLN A 20 -1.65 -5.82 0.32
CA GLN A 20 -1.32 -4.40 0.20
C GLN A 20 -1.94 -3.59 1.34
N GLU A 21 -3.23 -3.80 1.61
CA GLU A 21 -3.96 -3.12 2.69
C GLU A 21 -3.33 -3.41 4.04
N GLN A 22 -3.03 -4.67 4.37
CA GLN A 22 -2.39 -5.05 5.64
C GLN A 22 -1.04 -4.35 5.83
N LEU A 23 -0.21 -4.33 4.78
CA LEU A 23 1.12 -3.73 4.80
C LEU A 23 1.06 -2.20 4.97
N LEU A 24 0.18 -1.52 4.23
CA LEU A 24 -0.01 -0.07 4.35
C LEU A 24 -0.64 0.32 5.69
N GLN A 25 -1.60 -0.47 6.18
CA GLN A 25 -2.20 -0.27 7.49
C GLN A 25 -1.17 -0.41 8.60
N GLU A 26 -0.32 -1.43 8.57
CA GLU A 26 0.75 -1.60 9.56
C GLU A 26 1.72 -0.41 9.52
N ALA A 27 2.15 0.00 8.32
CA ALA A 27 3.04 1.15 8.14
C ALA A 27 2.46 2.44 8.73
N PHE A 28 1.18 2.69 8.44
CA PHE A 28 0.44 3.87 8.87
C PHE A 28 0.21 3.90 10.38
N GLN A 29 -0.30 2.80 10.96
CA GLN A 29 -0.61 2.72 12.39
C GLN A 29 0.65 2.80 13.26
N LYS A 30 1.72 2.12 12.86
CA LYS A 30 2.99 2.10 13.60
C LYS A 30 3.87 3.33 13.32
N ARG A 31 3.43 4.26 12.45
CA ARG A 31 4.23 5.42 12.01
C ARG A 31 5.65 5.02 11.61
N LYS A 32 5.79 3.90 10.88
CA LYS A 32 7.11 3.40 10.47
C LYS A 32 7.74 4.38 9.49
N ASP A 33 9.03 4.64 9.68
CA ASP A 33 9.85 5.27 8.66
C ASP A 33 9.98 4.31 7.48
N ILE A 34 9.48 4.72 6.32
CA ILE A 34 9.54 3.93 5.09
C ILE A 34 10.29 4.68 4.00
N THR A 35 10.74 3.95 2.99
CA THR A 35 11.25 4.51 1.74
C THR A 35 10.41 3.99 0.58
N LEU A 36 9.75 4.89 -0.13
CA LEU A 36 9.13 4.61 -1.42
C LEU A 36 10.21 4.76 -2.51
N ILE A 37 10.49 3.67 -3.21
CA ILE A 37 11.34 3.68 -4.39
C ILE A 37 10.41 3.83 -5.59
N LEU A 38 10.63 4.87 -6.40
CA LEU A 38 9.87 5.09 -7.61
C LEU A 38 10.42 4.29 -8.79
N VAL A 39 9.60 4.08 -9.81
CA VAL A 39 9.98 3.40 -11.06
C VAL A 39 11.22 3.99 -11.75
N LYS A 40 11.51 5.28 -11.55
CA LYS A 40 12.72 5.95 -12.06
C LYS A 40 13.91 5.93 -11.08
N GLY A 41 13.81 5.17 -9.98
CA GLY A 41 14.86 5.04 -8.96
C GLY A 41 14.92 6.15 -7.92
N LEU A 42 14.06 7.17 -7.99
CA LEU A 42 13.99 8.20 -6.94
C LEU A 42 13.50 7.59 -5.62
N HIS A 43 14.12 7.98 -4.51
CA HIS A 43 13.73 7.54 -3.17
C HIS A 43 12.99 8.67 -2.43
N ILE A 44 11.78 8.39 -1.97
CA ILE A 44 11.02 9.28 -1.09
C ILE A 44 10.97 8.63 0.30
N LYS A 45 11.57 9.28 1.28
CA LYS A 45 11.57 8.84 2.68
C LYS A 45 10.48 9.55 3.46
N GLY A 46 9.96 8.90 4.50
CA GLY A 46 9.05 9.51 5.45
C GLY A 46 8.06 8.52 6.05
N ILE A 47 7.03 9.06 6.68
CA ILE A 47 5.96 8.29 7.32
C ILE A 47 4.66 8.43 6.54
N ILE A 48 3.87 7.35 6.47
CA ILE A 48 2.55 7.41 5.84
C ILE A 48 1.61 8.23 6.74
N ARG A 49 0.97 9.24 6.15
CA ARG A 49 -0.09 10.06 6.77
C ARG A 49 -1.49 9.68 6.29
N GLY A 50 -1.58 9.00 5.17
CA GLY A 50 -2.83 8.45 4.64
C GLY A 50 -2.56 7.69 3.35
N TYR A 51 -3.53 6.90 2.92
CA TYR A 51 -3.50 6.23 1.63
C TYR A 51 -4.93 5.92 1.19
N ASP A 52 -5.10 5.75 -0.12
CA ASP A 52 -6.33 5.27 -0.73
C ASP A 52 -5.99 4.16 -1.74
N THR A 53 -6.95 3.79 -2.58
CA THR A 53 -6.76 2.76 -3.61
C THR A 53 -5.60 3.06 -4.57
N PHE A 54 -5.32 4.32 -4.89
CA PHE A 54 -4.40 4.73 -5.95
C PHE A 54 -3.19 5.55 -5.47
N SER A 55 -3.22 6.09 -4.26
CA SER A 55 -2.24 7.06 -3.76
C SER A 55 -1.82 6.81 -2.31
N ILE A 56 -0.64 7.34 -1.95
CA ILE A 56 -0.09 7.36 -0.60
C ILE A 56 0.33 8.80 -0.28
N LEU A 57 -0.15 9.34 0.83
CA LEU A 57 0.31 10.60 1.39
C LEU A 57 1.47 10.30 2.36
N ILE A 58 2.67 10.76 2.01
CA ILE A 58 3.89 10.61 2.82
C ILE A 58 4.33 11.97 3.37
N GLU A 59 4.83 12.00 4.59
CA GLU A 59 5.35 13.21 5.23
C GLU A 59 6.79 13.02 5.69
N PHE A 60 7.62 14.01 5.41
CA PHE A 60 9.01 14.09 5.87
C PHE A 60 9.33 15.54 6.22
N GLU A 61 9.85 15.77 7.43
CA GLU A 61 10.21 17.11 7.94
C GLU A 61 9.08 18.15 7.78
N GLY A 62 7.84 17.74 8.09
CA GLY A 62 6.65 18.61 7.99
C GLY A 62 6.17 18.90 6.56
N LYS A 63 6.84 18.38 5.53
CA LYS A 63 6.41 18.48 4.13
C LYS A 63 5.65 17.22 3.72
N GLN A 64 4.47 17.43 3.16
CA GLN A 64 3.62 16.36 2.64
C GLN A 64 3.78 16.20 1.13
N GLN A 65 3.78 14.95 0.68
CA GLN A 65 3.88 14.58 -0.72
C GLN A 65 2.84 13.49 -1.03
N LEU A 66 2.01 13.73 -2.04
CA LEU A 66 1.09 12.72 -2.54
C LEU A 66 1.77 11.91 -3.64
N VAL A 67 1.94 10.60 -3.43
CA VAL A 67 2.62 9.70 -4.36
C VAL A 67 1.62 8.71 -4.92
N TYR A 68 1.47 8.68 -6.25
CA TYR A 68 0.63 7.69 -6.90
C TYR A 68 1.29 6.31 -6.93
N LYS A 69 0.53 5.26 -6.59
CA LYS A 69 1.02 3.89 -6.50
C LYS A 69 1.63 3.36 -7.81
N HIS A 70 1.13 3.81 -8.97
CA HIS A 70 1.69 3.43 -10.27
C HIS A 70 3.14 3.91 -10.49
N ALA A 71 3.57 4.93 -9.75
CA ALA A 71 4.93 5.45 -9.81
C ALA A 71 5.87 4.73 -8.84
N ILE A 72 5.34 3.90 -7.93
CA ILE A 72 6.11 3.22 -6.87
C ILE A 72 6.50 1.82 -7.36
N SER A 73 7.79 1.52 -7.37
CA SER A 73 8.29 0.16 -7.64
C SER A 73 8.43 -0.68 -6.37
N THR A 74 8.75 -0.05 -5.23
CA THR A 74 9.05 -0.77 -3.99
C THR A 74 8.73 0.08 -2.76
N ILE A 75 8.14 -0.55 -1.74
CA ILE A 75 8.00 0.00 -0.39
C ILE A 75 9.02 -0.71 0.50
N ARG A 76 9.98 0.03 1.04
CA ARG A 76 11.01 -0.49 1.95
C ARG A 76 10.70 -0.04 3.37
N PHE A 77 10.71 -0.99 4.29
CA PHE A 77 10.54 -0.80 5.74
C PHE A 77 11.88 -0.80 6.46
#